data_AF-A0A0F9EL10-F1
#
_entry.id   AF-A0A0F9EL10-F1
#
_cell.length_a   1.000
_cell.length_b   1.000
_cell.length_c   1.000
_cell.angle_alpha   90.00
_cell.angle_beta   90.00
_cell.angle_gamma   90.00
#
_symmetry.space_group_name_H-M   'P 1'
#
loop_
_entity.id
_entity.type
_entity.pdbx_description
1 polymer ?
#
loop_
_entity_poly.entity_id
_entity_poly.type
_entity_poly.pdbx_seq_one_letter_code
_entity_poly.pdbx_strand_id
1 'polypeptide(L)'
;MKPARNRCQAVAGGEEWCALLSGSLGCGKTHIAIAALQVFPSGYFWKVPAFLAWIRRSVFDEGYRIEDVTEGYREGDGLIVFDDLGTENPTDWACEQLYLVLDSR
;
A
#
# COMPACT_ATOMS: atom_id res chain seq x y z
N MET A 1 14.98 -13.24 -4.98
CA MET A 1 15.09 -11.87 -5.57
C MET A 1 14.64 -11.77 -7.02
N LYS A 2 15.14 -12.59 -7.98
CA LYS A 2 14.69 -12.51 -9.39
C LYS A 2 13.16 -12.54 -9.58
N PRO A 3 12.40 -13.43 -8.91
CA PRO A 3 10.93 -13.44 -9.05
C PRO A 3 10.26 -12.17 -8.51
N ALA A 4 10.72 -11.64 -7.38
CA ALA A 4 10.21 -10.41 -6.78
C ALA A 4 10.45 -9.20 -7.68
N ARG A 5 11.68 -9.06 -8.21
CA ARG A 5 12.02 -7.99 -9.16
C ARG A 5 11.11 -8.04 -10.39
N ASN A 6 10.96 -9.21 -11.00
CA ASN A 6 10.15 -9.35 -12.21
C ASN A 6 8.68 -8.99 -11.96
N ARG A 7 8.09 -9.40 -10.84
CA ARG A 7 6.72 -8.99 -10.48
C ARG A 7 6.59 -7.49 -10.28
N CYS A 8 7.53 -6.86 -9.58
CA CYS A 8 7.50 -5.42 -9.39
C CYS A 8 7.70 -4.64 -10.70
N GLN A 9 8.50 -5.17 -11.63
CA GLN A 9 8.62 -4.60 -12.98
C GLN A 9 7.32 -4.74 -13.79
N ALA A 10 6.65 -5.90 -13.71
CA ALA A 10 5.37 -6.12 -14.39
C ALA A 10 4.28 -5.16 -13.85
N VAL A 11 4.21 -4.97 -12.52
CA VAL A 11 3.30 -3.99 -11.92
C VAL A 11 3.63 -2.57 -12.36
N ALA A 12 4.91 -2.16 -12.30
CA ALA A 12 5.31 -0.82 -12.72
C ALA A 12 5.09 -0.57 -14.23
N GLY A 13 5.13 -1.63 -15.05
CA GLY A 13 4.81 -1.59 -16.48
C GLY A 13 3.32 -1.68 -16.80
N GLY A 14 2.45 -1.87 -15.81
CA GLY A 14 1.00 -2.05 -16.01
C GLY A 14 0.60 -3.41 -16.59
N GLU A 15 1.50 -4.40 -16.58
CA GLU A 15 1.24 -5.76 -17.07
C GLU A 15 0.50 -6.61 -16.02
N GLU A 16 0.65 -6.27 -14.74
CA GLU A 16 0.06 -6.97 -13.60
C GLU A 16 -0.57 -5.94 -12.66
N TRP A 17 -1.70 -6.30 -12.03
CA TRP A 17 -2.33 -5.46 -11.00
C TRP A 17 -1.37 -5.31 -9.81
N CYS A 18 -0.96 -6.40 -9.17
CA CYS A 18 -0.24 -6.36 -7.89
C CYS A 18 0.92 -7.34 -7.82
N ALA A 19 1.82 -7.04 -6.88
CA ALA A 19 2.87 -7.93 -6.43
C ALA A 19 2.82 -8.08 -4.91
N LEU A 20 2.49 -9.27 -4.42
CA LEU A 20 2.67 -9.61 -3.02
C LEU A 20 4.11 -10.11 -2.79
N LEU A 21 4.87 -9.37 -1.97
CA LEU A 21 6.24 -9.73 -1.63
C LEU A 21 6.30 -10.31 -0.22
N SER A 22 6.61 -11.61 -0.11
CA SER A 22 6.82 -12.29 1.16
C SER A 22 8.24 -12.88 1.25
N GLY A 23 8.75 -13.01 2.48
CA GLY A 23 10.09 -13.53 2.75
C GLY A 23 10.67 -12.95 4.04
N SER A 24 11.79 -13.50 4.49
CA SER A 24 12.44 -13.09 5.74
C SER A 24 12.89 -11.61 5.74
N LEU A 25 13.17 -11.10 6.93
CA LEU A 25 13.74 -9.77 7.13
C LEU A 25 15.09 -9.66 6.37
N GLY A 26 15.38 -8.49 5.81
CA GLY A 26 16.66 -8.24 5.12
C GLY A 26 16.77 -8.79 3.69
N CYS A 27 15.73 -9.43 3.13
CA CYS A 27 15.76 -9.95 1.75
C CYS A 27 15.52 -8.91 0.65
N GLY A 28 15.47 -7.62 0.97
CA GLY A 28 15.33 -6.53 -0.01
C GLY A 28 13.92 -6.29 -0.56
N LYS A 29 12.86 -6.76 0.13
CA LYS A 29 11.46 -6.59 -0.30
C LYS A 29 11.08 -5.12 -0.48
N THR A 30 11.22 -4.34 0.61
CA THR A 30 10.98 -2.90 0.63
C THR A 30 11.84 -2.17 -0.40
N HIS A 31 13.11 -2.55 -0.55
CA HIS A 31 14.01 -1.94 -1.53
C HIS A 31 13.51 -2.09 -2.97
N ILE A 32 13.11 -3.30 -3.37
CA ILE A 32 12.59 -3.55 -4.73
C ILE A 32 11.23 -2.86 -4.92
N ALA A 33 10.36 -2.84 -3.91
CA ALA A 33 9.08 -2.14 -3.99
C ALA A 33 9.25 -0.63 -4.17
N ILE A 34 10.18 0.00 -3.43
CA ILE A 34 10.54 1.41 -3.60
C ILE A 34 11.14 1.66 -4.99
N ALA A 35 12.01 0.78 -5.49
CA ALA A 35 12.59 0.93 -6.83
C ALA A 35 11.50 0.91 -7.92
N ALA A 36 10.47 0.06 -7.78
CA ALA A 36 9.31 0.06 -8.68
C ALA A 36 8.48 1.34 -8.57
N LEU A 37 8.29 1.85 -7.35
CA LEU A 37 7.62 3.13 -7.11
C LEU A 37 8.35 4.30 -7.79
N GLN A 38 9.68 4.33 -7.76
CA GLN A 38 10.48 5.41 -8.35
C GLN A 38 10.43 5.48 -9.87
N VAL A 39 10.12 4.36 -10.55
CA VAL A 39 9.98 4.34 -12.02
C VAL A 39 8.54 4.54 -12.48
N PHE A 40 7.58 4.55 -11.54
CA PHE A 40 6.18 4.80 -11.84
C PHE A 40 5.87 6.31 -11.77
N PRO A 41 4.98 6.87 -12.63
CA PRO A 41 4.76 8.33 -12.71
C PRO A 41 4.29 9.01 -11.42
N SER A 42 3.48 8.32 -10.61
CA SER A 42 2.96 8.83 -9.34
C SER A 42 2.73 7.68 -8.36
N GLY A 43 3.01 7.88 -7.08
CA GLY A 43 2.75 6.81 -6.14
C GLY A 43 3.01 7.15 -4.69
N TYR A 44 2.55 6.24 -3.84
CA TYR A 44 2.56 6.38 -2.39
C TYR A 44 3.30 5.21 -1.77
N PHE A 45 4.10 5.50 -0.75
CA PHE A 45 4.70 4.49 0.11
C PHE A 45 4.13 4.65 1.51
N TRP A 46 3.60 3.55 2.06
CA TRP A 46 3.11 3.49 3.41
C TRP A 46 3.59 2.23 4.11
N LYS A 47 4.09 2.39 5.34
CA LYS A 47 4.00 1.29 6.31
C LYS A 47 2.53 1.17 6.72
N VAL A 48 1.98 -0.04 6.66
CA VAL A 48 0.56 -0.28 6.97
C VAL A 48 0.13 0.30 8.33
N PRO A 49 0.87 0.12 9.44
CA PRO A 49 0.52 0.74 10.72
C PRO A 49 0.44 2.26 10.68
N ALA A 50 1.32 2.92 9.91
CA ALA A 50 1.34 4.38 9.78
C ALA A 50 0.16 4.91 8.96
N PHE A 51 -0.22 4.19 7.90
CA PHE A 51 -1.39 4.52 7.09
C PHE A 51 -2.69 4.45 7.90
N LEU A 52 -2.87 3.37 8.66
CA LEU A 52 -4.02 3.19 9.54
C LEU A 52 -4.09 4.26 10.63
N ALA A 53 -2.94 4.59 11.25
CA ALA A 53 -2.87 5.67 12.22
C ALA A 53 -3.21 7.04 11.61
N TRP A 54 -2.79 7.26 10.36
CA TRP A 54 -3.10 8.48 9.61
C TRP A 54 -4.61 8.59 9.33
N ILE A 55 -5.25 7.54 8.80
CA ILE A 55 -6.71 7.51 8.59
C ILE A 55 -7.42 7.79 9.90
N ARG A 56 -7.01 7.11 10.98
CA ARG A 56 -7.63 7.27 12.30
C ARG A 56 -7.58 8.73 12.76
N ARG A 57 -6.42 9.36 12.68
CA ARG A 57 -6.25 10.77 13.06
C ARG A 57 -7.13 11.68 12.20
N SER A 58 -7.14 11.49 10.88
CA SER A 58 -7.92 12.35 9.99
C SER A 58 -9.43 12.21 10.20
N VAL A 59 -9.92 11.00 10.49
CA VAL A 59 -11.36 10.77 10.71
C VAL A 59 -11.79 11.16 12.13
N PHE A 60 -11.07 10.72 13.16
CA PHE A 60 -11.53 10.86 14.55
C PHE A 60 -11.05 12.15 15.21
N ASP A 61 -9.87 12.66 14.87
CA ASP A 61 -9.31 13.86 15.51
C ASP A 61 -9.60 15.12 14.68
N GLU A 62 -9.53 15.02 13.35
CA GLU A 62 -9.73 16.15 12.44
C GLU A 62 -11.17 16.24 11.88
N GLY A 63 -11.96 15.17 12.01
CA GLY A 63 -13.38 15.16 11.64
C GLY A 63 -13.64 15.03 10.13
N TYR A 64 -12.66 14.60 9.34
CA TYR A 64 -12.86 14.33 7.92
C TYR A 64 -13.70 13.06 7.70
N ARG A 65 -14.39 13.01 6.57
CA ARG A 65 -15.07 11.77 6.15
C ARG A 65 -14.04 10.77 5.65
N ILE A 66 -14.25 9.51 5.98
CA ILE A 66 -13.32 8.45 5.59
C ILE A 66 -13.26 8.27 4.06
N GLU A 67 -14.36 8.52 3.37
CA GLU A 67 -14.42 8.48 1.91
C GLU A 67 -13.48 9.53 1.31
N ASP A 68 -13.53 10.76 1.80
CA ASP A 68 -12.71 11.89 1.33
C ASP A 68 -11.22 11.62 1.60
N VAL A 69 -10.89 11.09 2.78
CA VAL A 69 -9.50 10.76 3.17
C VAL A 69 -8.93 9.64 2.30
N THR A 70 -9.75 8.68 1.90
CA THR A 70 -9.30 7.48 1.16
C THR A 70 -9.45 7.59 -0.36
N GLU A 71 -10.15 8.61 -0.89
CA GLU A 71 -10.47 8.77 -2.31
C GLU A 71 -9.24 8.60 -3.22
N GLY A 72 -8.17 9.37 -2.97
CA GLY A 72 -6.94 9.28 -3.77
C GLY A 72 -6.24 7.92 -3.71
N TYR A 73 -6.49 7.13 -2.66
CA TYR A 73 -5.98 5.78 -2.53
C TYR A 73 -6.89 4.72 -3.13
N ARG A 74 -8.19 4.98 -3.27
CA ARG A 74 -9.14 4.08 -3.94
C ARG A 74 -9.15 4.29 -5.45
N GLU A 75 -9.26 5.54 -5.88
CA GLU A 75 -9.58 5.90 -7.26
C GLU A 75 -8.39 6.50 -8.03
N GLY A 76 -7.27 6.76 -7.36
CA GLY A 76 -6.10 7.38 -8.00
C GLY A 76 -5.25 6.38 -8.79
N ASP A 77 -4.78 6.78 -9.98
CA ASP A 77 -3.95 5.96 -10.88
C ASP A 77 -2.52 5.69 -10.37
N GLY A 78 -2.14 6.21 -9.20
CA GLY A 78 -0.79 6.08 -8.66
C GLY A 78 -0.50 4.70 -8.06
N LEU A 79 0.73 4.21 -8.18
CA LEU A 79 1.15 2.96 -7.55
C LEU A 79 1.23 3.12 -6.02
N ILE A 80 0.58 2.23 -5.26
CA ILE A 80 0.69 2.20 -3.79
C ILE A 80 1.57 1.02 -3.36
N VAL A 81 2.57 1.31 -2.54
CA VAL A 81 3.36 0.30 -1.83
C VAL A 81 2.93 0.28 -0.37
N PHE A 82 2.27 -0.80 0.04
CA PHE A 82 2.00 -1.12 1.45
C PHE A 82 3.08 -2.07 1.98
N ASP A 83 3.92 -1.56 2.87
CA ASP A 83 4.98 -2.31 3.55
C ASP A 83 4.55 -2.77 4.94
N ASP A 84 5.20 -3.82 5.45
CA ASP A 84 4.93 -4.43 6.76
C ASP A 84 3.46 -4.87 6.96
N LEU A 85 2.78 -5.27 5.88
CA LEU A 85 1.41 -5.82 5.94
C LEU A 85 1.34 -7.05 6.87
N GLY A 86 0.39 -7.05 7.80
CA GLY A 86 0.21 -8.11 8.80
C GLY A 86 1.08 -7.95 10.06
N THR A 87 1.81 -6.84 10.20
CA THR A 87 2.52 -6.50 11.46
C THR A 87 1.71 -5.61 12.39
N GLU A 88 0.61 -5.05 11.88
CA GLU A 88 -0.39 -4.34 12.66
C GLU A 88 -1.17 -5.26 13.60
N ASN A 89 -1.72 -4.70 14.67
CA ASN A 89 -2.71 -5.42 15.46
C ASN A 89 -3.96 -5.62 14.59
N PRO A 90 -4.39 -6.87 14.33
CA PRO A 90 -5.57 -7.13 13.52
C PRO A 90 -6.80 -6.73 14.33
N THR A 91 -7.27 -5.51 14.10
CA THR A 91 -8.57 -5.04 14.57
C THR A 91 -9.53 -5.09 13.39
N ASP A 92 -10.81 -5.37 13.64
CA ASP A 92 -11.83 -5.38 12.58
C ASP A 92 -11.80 -4.09 11.76
N TRP A 93 -11.63 -2.95 12.44
CA TRP A 93 -11.47 -1.65 11.80
C TRP A 93 -10.26 -1.58 10.85
N ALA A 94 -9.10 -2.09 11.24
CA ALA A 94 -7.90 -2.09 10.40
C ALA A 94 -8.10 -2.95 9.14
N CYS A 95 -8.70 -4.13 9.31
CA CYS A 95 -9.02 -5.01 8.19
C CYS A 95 -10.04 -4.37 7.24
N GLU A 96 -11.08 -3.72 7.76
CA GLU A 96 -12.06 -2.98 6.97
C GLU A 96 -11.42 -1.85 6.15
N GLN A 97 -10.53 -1.05 6.75
CA GLN A 97 -9.89 0.05 6.02
C GLN A 97 -8.94 -0.43 4.93
N LEU A 98 -8.17 -1.49 5.22
CA LEU A 98 -7.31 -2.11 4.21
C LEU A 98 -8.15 -2.73 3.08
N TYR A 99 -9.24 -3.41 3.42
CA TYR A 99 -10.16 -3.98 2.43
C TYR A 99 -10.75 -2.89 1.54
N LEU A 100 -11.24 -1.79 2.12
CA LEU A 100 -11.81 -0.67 1.38
C LEU A 100 -10.84 -0.06 0.36
N VAL A 101 -9.55 0.05 0.70
CA VAL A 101 -8.54 0.58 -0.23
C VAL A 101 -8.11 -0.45 -1.27
N LEU A 102 -7.93 -1.72 -0.88
CA LEU A 102 -7.42 -2.77 -1.77
C LEU A 102 -8.47 -3.32 -2.74
N ASP A 103 -9.73 -3.38 -2.34
CA ASP A 103 -10.85 -3.89 -3.16
C ASP A 103 -11.28 -2.87 -4.23
N SER A 104 -11.08 -1.58 -3.97
CA SER A 104 -11.44 -0.49 -4.89
C SER A 104 -10.43 -0.29 -6.04
N ARG A 105 -9.34 -1.06 -6.06
CA ARG A 105 -8.15 -0.85 -6.91
C ARG A 105 -8.10 -1.74 -8.15
#